data_AF-A0A971RE01-F1
#
_entry.id   AF-A0A971RE01-F1
#
_cell.length_a   1.000
_cell.length_b   1.000
_cell.length_c   1.000
_cell.angle_alpha   90.00
_cell.angle_beta   90.00
_cell.angle_gamma   90.00
#
_symmetry.space_group_name_H-M   'P 1'
#
loop_
_entity.id
_entity.type
_entity.pdbx_description
1 polymer ?
#
loop_
_entity_poly.entity_id
_entity_poly.type
_entity_poly.pdbx_seq_one_letter_code
_entity_poly.pdbx_strand_id
1 'polypeptide(L)'
;MANVLWLLSKLDARNLIDILLVAGIIYGILVMVQGTQAVQLLRGIILLALAVSLFGSIADLTAFNWLLRSTGQALLVVVAIVLQPELRRALDRLGRAGGISLWTGGREIQIDRVISEIASACRRLSERKHGALIVIERDTGLQDHIDTGVPIDSAVADQLLQTIFFP
;
A
#
# COMPACT_ATOMS: atom_id res chain seq x y z
N MET A 1 0.51 -9.50 42.80
CA MET A 1 0.12 -10.60 41.89
C MET A 1 -1.41 -10.73 41.68
N ALA A 2 -2.22 -9.72 42.01
CA ALA A 2 -3.68 -9.76 41.82
C ALA A 2 -4.18 -9.22 40.45
N ASN A 3 -3.32 -8.59 39.66
CA ASN A 3 -3.74 -7.89 38.43
C ASN A 3 -3.86 -8.81 37.19
N VAL A 4 -3.18 -9.95 37.17
CA VAL A 4 -3.18 -10.87 36.01
C VAL A 4 -4.43 -11.75 36.01
N LEU A 5 -4.89 -12.17 37.19
CA LEU A 5 -6.14 -12.90 37.38
C LEU A 5 -7.39 -12.06 37.04
N TRP A 6 -7.34 -10.74 37.26
CA TRP A 6 -8.40 -9.81 36.85
C TRP A 6 -8.50 -9.65 35.33
N LEU A 7 -7.35 -9.63 34.63
CA LEU A 7 -7.27 -9.65 33.16
C LEU A 7 -7.85 -10.92 32.55
N LEU A 8 -7.59 -12.08 33.17
CA LEU A 8 -8.14 -13.37 32.75
C LEU A 8 -9.65 -13.48 33.04
N SER A 9 -10.13 -12.87 34.13
CA SER A 9 -11.57 -12.85 34.47
C SER A 9 -12.43 -11.98 33.55
N LYS A 10 -11.80 -11.11 32.74
CA LYS A 10 -12.46 -10.33 31.69
C LYS A 10 -12.41 -11.00 30.31
N LEU A 11 -11.94 -12.24 30.18
CA LEU A 11 -12.04 -12.98 28.92
C LEU A 11 -13.47 -13.50 28.73
N ASP A 12 -14.36 -12.58 28.42
CA ASP A 12 -15.71 -12.87 27.98
C ASP A 12 -15.68 -13.19 26.48
N ALA A 13 -16.64 -13.98 25.96
CA ALA A 13 -16.70 -14.31 24.54
C ALA A 13 -16.79 -13.05 23.66
N ARG A 14 -17.38 -11.98 24.21
CA ARG A 14 -17.44 -10.65 23.61
C ARG A 14 -16.06 -9.99 23.48
N ASN A 15 -15.19 -10.12 24.48
CA ASN A 15 -13.83 -9.57 24.43
C ASN A 15 -12.94 -10.37 23.48
N LEU A 16 -13.16 -11.68 23.34
CA LEU A 16 -12.47 -12.47 22.33
C LEU A 16 -12.83 -12.03 20.91
N ILE A 17 -14.12 -11.81 20.63
CA ILE A 17 -14.60 -11.29 19.34
C ILE A 17 -14.05 -9.89 19.08
N ASP A 18 -14.05 -9.01 20.08
CA ASP A 18 -13.51 -7.66 19.97
C ASP A 18 -12.00 -7.67 19.64
N ILE A 19 -11.22 -8.49 20.35
CA ILE A 19 -9.79 -8.66 20.08
C ILE A 19 -9.56 -9.22 18.67
N LEU A 20 -10.34 -10.21 18.23
CA LEU A 20 -10.24 -10.78 16.88
C LEU A 20 -10.57 -9.75 15.80
N LEU A 21 -11.59 -8.92 16.03
CA LEU A 21 -12.02 -7.88 15.11
C LEU A 21 -10.97 -6.77 15.00
N VAL A 22 -10.49 -6.26 16.14
CA VAL A 22 -9.41 -5.26 16.18
C VAL A 22 -8.13 -5.82 15.57
N ALA A 23 -7.75 -7.06 15.90
CA ALA A 23 -6.59 -7.72 15.33
C ALA A 23 -6.73 -7.90 13.81
N GLY A 24 -7.91 -8.26 13.31
CA GLY A 24 -8.20 -8.36 11.88
C GLY A 24 -8.06 -7.01 11.17
N ILE A 25 -8.59 -5.94 11.76
CA ILE A 25 -8.45 -4.56 11.22
C ILE A 25 -6.99 -4.14 11.20
N ILE A 26 -6.26 -4.30 12.32
CA ILE A 26 -4.84 -3.96 12.41
C ILE A 26 -4.03 -4.79 11.41
N TYR A 27 -4.29 -6.09 11.29
CA TYR A 27 -3.63 -6.96 10.32
C TYR A 27 -3.88 -6.48 8.89
N GLY A 28 -5.13 -6.14 8.55
CA GLY A 28 -5.48 -5.57 7.24
C GLY A 28 -4.73 -4.27 6.94
N ILE A 29 -4.67 -3.35 7.91
CA ILE A 29 -3.91 -2.10 7.80
C ILE A 29 -2.42 -2.39 7.59
N LEU A 30 -1.84 -3.33 8.34
CA LEU A 30 -0.43 -3.70 8.23
C LEU A 30 -0.11 -4.28 6.84
N VAL A 31 -0.96 -5.16 6.31
CA VAL A 31 -0.81 -5.72 4.96
C VAL A 31 -0.96 -4.65 3.89
N MET A 32 -1.90 -3.69 4.05
CA MET A 32 -2.07 -2.58 3.10
C MET A 32 -0.86 -1.65 3.05
N VAL A 33 -0.17 -1.46 4.19
CA VAL A 33 1.00 -0.59 4.29
C VAL A 33 2.29 -1.33 3.92
N GLN A 34 2.31 -2.66 3.95
CA GLN A 34 3.49 -3.48 3.67
C GLN A 34 4.05 -3.22 2.26
N GLY A 35 5.36 -2.96 2.16
CA GLY A 35 6.04 -2.67 0.89
C GLY A 35 5.95 -1.21 0.43
N THR A 36 5.25 -0.34 1.15
CA THR A 36 5.22 1.10 0.87
C THR A 36 6.35 1.85 1.58
N GLN A 37 6.68 3.06 1.10
CA GLN A 37 7.61 3.98 1.78
C GLN A 37 7.15 4.31 3.22
N ALA A 38 5.85 4.20 3.50
CA ALA A 38 5.31 4.42 4.84
C ALA A 38 5.84 3.41 5.89
N VAL A 39 6.25 2.19 5.50
CA VAL A 39 6.90 1.24 6.43
C VAL A 39 8.25 1.77 6.92
N GLN A 40 9.02 2.39 6.03
CA GLN A 40 10.33 2.96 6.35
C GLN A 40 10.16 4.19 7.26
N LEU A 41 9.16 5.03 6.99
CA LEU A 41 8.78 6.14 7.86
C LEU A 41 8.33 5.64 9.24
N LEU A 42 7.49 4.59 9.31
CA LEU A 42 7.03 4.01 10.58
C LEU A 42 8.19 3.50 11.43
N ARG A 43 9.14 2.77 10.81
CA ARG A 43 10.36 2.31 11.48
C ARG A 43 11.20 3.48 11.98
N GLY A 44 11.34 4.55 11.20
CA GLY A 44 12.02 5.77 11.59
C GLY A 44 11.35 6.44 12.80
N ILE A 45 10.03 6.60 12.78
CA ILE A 45 9.25 7.18 13.89
C ILE A 45 9.38 6.32 15.16
N ILE A 46 9.28 4.99 15.05
CA ILE A 46 9.43 4.07 16.20
C ILE A 46 10.84 4.18 16.79
N LEU A 47 11.89 4.15 15.96
CA LEU A 47 13.27 4.31 16.41
C LEU A 47 13.49 5.65 17.11
N LEU A 48 12.96 6.73 16.53
CA LEU A 48 13.07 8.08 17.07
C LEU A 48 12.30 8.23 18.39
N ALA A 49 11.10 7.63 18.49
CA ALA A 49 10.33 7.57 19.74
C ALA A 49 11.05 6.75 20.82
N LEU A 50 11.67 5.63 20.46
CA LEU A 50 12.46 4.81 21.38
C LEU A 50 13.67 5.59 21.90
N ALA A 51 14.39 6.26 20.99
CA ALA A 51 15.52 7.12 21.35
C ALA A 51 15.08 8.23 22.30
N VAL A 52 14.00 8.95 21.98
CA VAL A 52 13.45 10.01 22.85
C VAL A 52 13.03 9.48 24.22
N SER A 53 12.41 8.30 24.29
CA SER A 53 12.02 7.67 25.57
C SER A 53 13.23 7.29 26.43
N LEU A 54 14.27 6.75 25.80
CA LEU A 54 15.52 6.36 26.48
C LEU A 54 16.33 7.57 26.94
N PHE A 55 16.46 8.62 26.12
CA PHE A 55 17.26 9.80 26.46
C PHE A 55 16.49 10.83 27.30
N GLY A 56 15.17 10.91 27.13
CA GLY A 56 14.31 11.83 27.88
C GLY A 56 14.07 11.43 29.33
N SER A 57 14.27 10.16 29.68
CA SER A 57 14.19 9.67 31.06
C SER A 57 15.48 9.87 31.86
N ILE A 58 16.62 10.08 31.18
CA ILE A 58 17.95 10.19 31.81
C ILE A 58 18.35 11.67 32.02
N ALA A 59 17.71 12.60 31.32
CA ALA A 59 18.13 13.99 31.34
C ALA A 59 16.92 14.94 31.46
N ASP A 60 16.83 15.64 32.58
CA ASP A 60 15.83 16.67 32.92
C ASP A 60 16.09 17.97 32.10
N LEU A 61 16.36 17.81 30.80
CA LEU A 61 16.80 18.85 29.88
C LEU A 61 15.60 19.65 29.41
N THR A 62 15.35 20.77 30.08
CA THR A 62 14.22 21.67 29.82
C THR A 62 14.19 22.17 28.37
N ALA A 63 15.35 22.51 27.79
CA ALA A 63 15.46 22.97 26.40
C ALA A 63 15.16 21.86 25.38
N PHE A 64 15.61 20.63 25.65
CA PHE A 64 15.33 19.47 24.78
C PHE A 64 13.86 19.09 24.84
N ASN A 65 13.24 19.10 26.02
CA ASN A 65 11.82 18.83 26.19
C ASN A 65 10.95 19.91 25.52
N TRP A 66 11.38 21.18 25.58
CA TRP A 66 10.74 22.28 24.86
C TRP A 66 10.86 22.10 23.33
N LEU A 67 12.04 21.76 22.82
CA LEU A 67 12.27 21.47 21.41
C LEU A 67 11.40 20.30 20.93
N LEU A 68 11.32 19.22 21.69
CA LEU A 68 10.51 18.05 21.36
C LEU A 68 9.01 18.36 21.32
N ARG A 69 8.50 19.15 22.26
CA ARG A 69 7.09 19.58 22.24
C ARG A 69 6.77 20.46 21.04
N SER A 70 7.64 21.42 20.73
CA SER A 70 7.45 22.35 19.62
C SER A 70 7.58 21.64 18.27
N THR A 71 8.61 20.79 18.12
CA THR A 71 8.82 19.97 16.92
C THR A 71 7.76 18.89 16.76
N GLY A 72 7.28 18.29 17.86
CA GLY A 72 6.27 17.23 17.82
C GLY A 72 4.94 17.68 17.20
N GLN A 73 4.50 18.90 17.49
CA GLN A 73 3.32 19.49 16.84
C GLN A 73 3.54 19.69 15.34
N ALA A 74 4.68 20.23 14.94
CA ALA A 74 5.02 20.42 13.52
C ALA A 74 5.20 19.07 12.78
N LEU A 75 5.80 18.08 13.45
CA LEU A 75 6.06 16.75 12.93
C LEU A 75 4.75 16.03 12.59
N LEU A 76 3.71 16.15 13.42
CA LEU A 76 2.39 15.60 13.15
C LEU A 76 1.80 16.13 11.83
N VAL A 77 1.92 17.44 11.60
CA VAL A 77 1.44 18.09 10.37
C VAL A 77 2.25 17.63 9.16
N VAL A 78 3.59 17.60 9.28
CA VAL A 78 4.48 17.13 8.19
C VAL A 78 4.19 15.68 7.84
N VAL A 79 4.05 14.80 8.84
CA VAL A 79 3.69 13.39 8.67
C VAL A 79 2.35 13.27 7.96
N ALA A 80 1.33 14.03 8.36
CA ALA A 80 0.02 14.02 7.70
C ALA A 80 0.08 14.47 6.23
N ILE A 81 0.89 15.49 5.91
CA ILE A 81 1.09 15.98 4.53
C ILE A 81 1.84 14.93 3.69
N VAL A 82 2.92 14.36 4.25
CA VAL A 82 3.75 13.36 3.56
C VAL A 82 2.99 12.05 3.34
N LEU A 83 2.16 11.62 4.30
CA LEU A 83 1.32 10.41 4.18
C LEU A 83 -0.02 10.65 3.46
N GLN A 84 -0.34 11.89 3.09
CA GLN A 84 -1.56 12.22 2.37
C GLN A 84 -1.77 11.37 1.10
N PRO A 85 -0.76 11.20 0.20
CA PRO A 85 -0.92 10.37 -0.99
C PRO A 85 -1.18 8.89 -0.67
N GLU A 86 -0.56 8.31 0.37
CA GLU A 86 -0.79 6.92 0.78
C GLU A 86 -2.19 6.71 1.35
N LEU A 87 -2.67 7.63 2.19
CA LEU A 87 -4.04 7.58 2.73
C LEU A 87 -5.07 7.61 1.59
N ARG A 88 -4.85 8.46 0.59
CA ARG A 88 -5.69 8.52 -0.61
C ARG A 88 -5.68 7.20 -1.37
N ARG A 89 -4.50 6.64 -1.65
CA ARG A 89 -4.35 5.36 -2.36
C ARG A 89 -4.97 4.18 -1.61
N ALA A 90 -4.87 4.16 -0.28
CA ALA A 90 -5.47 3.14 0.56
C ALA A 90 -7.00 3.18 0.48
N LEU A 91 -7.60 4.38 0.54
CA LEU A 91 -9.04 4.57 0.38
C LEU A 91 -9.50 4.21 -1.03
N ASP A 92 -8.74 4.56 -2.07
CA ASP A 92 -9.03 4.17 -3.45
C ASP A 92 -9.02 2.64 -3.60
N ARG A 93 -8.05 1.95 -2.99
CA ARG A 93 -7.98 0.47 -3.00
C ARG A 93 -9.15 -0.16 -2.24
N LEU A 94 -9.53 0.38 -1.08
CA LEU A 94 -10.71 -0.07 -0.33
C LEU A 94 -12.01 0.14 -1.10
N GLY A 95 -12.13 1.28 -1.80
CA GLY A 95 -13.28 1.57 -2.67
C GLY A 95 -13.38 0.62 -3.86
N ARG A 96 -12.24 0.24 -4.47
CA ARG A 96 -12.20 -0.76 -5.56
C ARG A 96 -12.39 -2.20 -5.06
N ALA A 97 -11.95 -2.53 -3.84
CA ALA A 97 -12.11 -3.87 -3.25
C ALA A 97 -13.58 -4.25 -2.99
N GLY A 98 -14.50 -3.28 -2.90
CA GLY A 98 -15.95 -3.52 -2.88
C GLY A 98 -16.51 -4.02 -4.22
N GLY A 99 -15.77 -3.85 -5.32
CA GLY A 99 -16.08 -4.41 -6.63
C GLY A 99 -15.56 -5.84 -6.75
N ILE A 100 -16.10 -6.77 -5.95
CA ILE A 100 -15.85 -8.19 -6.17
C ILE A 100 -16.43 -8.53 -7.54
N SER A 101 -15.55 -8.63 -8.53
CA SER A 101 -15.81 -9.24 -9.83
C SER A 101 -16.17 -10.72 -9.61
N LEU A 102 -17.41 -10.96 -9.20
CA LEU A 102 -18.05 -12.26 -8.96
C LEU A 102 -18.35 -13.04 -10.25
N TRP A 103 -17.85 -12.60 -11.41
CA TRP A 103 -18.06 -13.27 -12.70
C TRP A 103 -16.79 -14.01 -13.12
N THR A 104 -16.56 -15.16 -12.50
CA THR A 104 -15.41 -16.02 -12.80
C THR A 104 -15.61 -16.90 -14.05
N GLY A 105 -16.80 -16.96 -14.63
CA GLY A 105 -17.07 -17.79 -15.82
C GLY A 105 -16.52 -17.23 -17.15
N GLY A 106 -16.29 -15.91 -17.24
CA GLY A 106 -15.75 -15.26 -18.45
C GLY A 106 -14.28 -14.86 -18.36
N ARG A 107 -13.67 -14.99 -17.17
CA ARG A 107 -12.35 -14.42 -16.86
C ARG A 107 -11.21 -15.21 -17.49
N GLU A 108 -11.34 -16.53 -17.57
CA GLU A 108 -10.33 -17.41 -18.17
C GLU A 108 -10.20 -17.19 -19.68
N ILE A 109 -11.34 -17.12 -20.40
CA ILE A 109 -11.39 -16.83 -21.85
C ILE A 109 -10.82 -15.43 -22.16
N GLN A 110 -11.05 -14.45 -21.28
CA GLN A 110 -10.49 -13.10 -21.45
C GLN A 110 -8.97 -13.08 -21.24
N ILE A 111 -8.45 -13.84 -20.27
CA ILE A 111 -7.01 -13.93 -20.01
C ILE A 111 -6.28 -14.53 -21.22
N ASP A 112 -6.76 -15.67 -21.75
CA ASP A 112 -6.15 -16.31 -22.91
C ASP A 112 -6.12 -15.39 -24.14
N ARG A 113 -7.21 -14.64 -24.35
CA ARG A 113 -7.27 -13.65 -25.42
C ARG A 113 -6.23 -12.54 -25.24
N VAL A 114 -6.11 -11.98 -24.04
CA VAL A 114 -5.14 -10.92 -23.74
C VAL A 114 -3.70 -11.44 -23.93
N ILE A 115 -3.40 -12.66 -23.47
CA ILE A 115 -2.09 -13.28 -23.65
C ILE A 115 -1.78 -13.44 -25.15
N SER A 116 -2.75 -13.90 -25.94
CA SER A 116 -2.60 -14.06 -27.39
C SER A 116 -2.30 -12.74 -28.09
N GLU A 117 -3.04 -11.67 -27.77
CA GLU A 117 -2.83 -10.33 -28.34
C GLU A 117 -1.43 -9.78 -28.00
N ILE A 118 -0.99 -9.92 -26.74
CA ILE A 118 0.36 -9.49 -26.31
C ILE A 118 1.44 -10.29 -27.03
N ALA A 119 1.32 -11.62 -27.09
CA ALA A 119 2.30 -12.47 -27.76
C ALA A 119 2.41 -12.15 -29.26
N SER A 120 1.28 -11.89 -29.91
CA SER A 120 1.19 -11.50 -31.32
C SER A 120 1.87 -10.14 -31.57
N ALA A 121 1.68 -9.16 -30.67
CA ALA A 121 2.35 -7.86 -30.72
C ALA A 121 3.86 -7.98 -30.51
N CYS A 122 4.30 -8.71 -29.49
CA CYS A 122 5.71 -8.93 -29.23
C CYS A 122 6.42 -9.59 -30.43
N ARG A 123 5.76 -10.55 -31.09
CA ARG A 123 6.28 -11.17 -32.32
C ARG A 123 6.46 -10.13 -33.43
N ARG A 124 5.44 -9.33 -33.72
CA ARG A 124 5.50 -8.30 -34.78
C ARG A 124 6.51 -7.19 -34.48
N LEU A 125 6.60 -6.75 -33.22
CA LEU A 125 7.60 -5.78 -32.78
C LEU A 125 9.02 -6.33 -32.92
N SER A 126 9.23 -7.61 -32.56
CA SER A 126 10.52 -8.30 -32.72
C SER A 126 10.92 -8.44 -34.20
N GLU A 127 10.00 -8.87 -35.07
CA GLU A 127 10.22 -8.96 -36.53
C GLU A 127 10.64 -7.61 -37.13
N ARG A 128 10.13 -6.50 -36.59
CA ARG A 128 10.48 -5.13 -37.00
C ARG A 128 11.64 -4.52 -36.23
N LYS A 129 12.20 -5.23 -35.23
CA LYS A 129 13.25 -4.73 -34.32
C LYS A 129 12.86 -3.46 -33.55
N HIS A 130 11.58 -3.31 -33.23
CA HIS A 130 11.09 -2.22 -32.38
C HIS A 130 11.20 -2.63 -30.90
N GLY A 131 11.79 -1.76 -30.07
CA GLY A 131 11.90 -1.98 -28.63
C GLY A 131 10.58 -1.73 -27.91
N ALA A 132 10.21 -2.61 -26.98
CA ALA A 132 8.99 -2.46 -26.19
C ALA A 132 9.21 -2.92 -24.74
N LEU A 133 8.57 -2.22 -23.81
CA LEU A 133 8.50 -2.60 -22.39
C LEU A 133 7.04 -2.68 -21.98
N ILE A 134 6.56 -3.90 -21.72
CA ILE A 134 5.18 -4.18 -21.33
C ILE A 134 5.20 -4.70 -19.90
N VAL A 135 4.53 -4.00 -18.98
CA VAL A 135 4.45 -4.38 -17.57
C VAL A 135 3.03 -4.85 -17.26
N ILE A 136 2.91 -6.02 -16.64
CA ILE A 136 1.62 -6.62 -16.26
C ILE A 136 1.45 -6.51 -14.75
N GLU A 137 0.47 -5.72 -14.31
CA GLU A 137 0.10 -5.61 -12.90
C GLU A 137 -0.40 -6.96 -12.37
N ARG A 138 0.06 -7.34 -11.16
CA ARG A 138 -0.38 -8.55 -10.45
C ARG A 138 -1.03 -8.13 -9.12
N ASP A 139 -0.63 -8.73 -8.00
CA ASP A 139 -1.19 -8.43 -6.69
C ASP A 139 -0.73 -7.07 -6.15
N THR A 140 0.48 -6.64 -6.53
CA THR A 140 1.00 -5.32 -6.17
C THR A 140 0.57 -4.30 -7.21
N GLY A 141 -0.28 -3.35 -6.80
CA GLY A 141 -0.77 -2.30 -7.69
C GLY A 141 0.31 -1.31 -8.12
N LEU A 142 0.30 -0.92 -9.39
CA LEU A 142 1.35 -0.10 -10.03
C LEU A 142 0.92 1.35 -10.28
N GLN A 143 -0.12 1.85 -9.59
CA GLN A 143 -0.73 3.16 -9.82
C GLN A 143 0.29 4.31 -9.87
N ASP A 144 1.28 4.31 -8.98
CA ASP A 144 2.34 5.32 -8.89
C ASP A 144 3.13 5.45 -10.19
N HIS A 145 3.31 4.35 -10.92
CA HIS A 145 3.98 4.34 -12.22
C HIS A 145 3.01 4.71 -13.34
N ILE A 146 1.76 4.25 -13.27
CA ILE A 146 0.71 4.56 -14.25
C ILE A 146 0.44 6.07 -14.29
N ASP A 147 0.39 6.73 -13.14
CA ASP A 147 0.09 8.17 -13.00
C ASP A 147 1.16 9.07 -13.66
N THR A 148 2.35 8.54 -13.96
CA THR A 148 3.41 9.28 -14.68
C THR A 148 3.30 9.18 -16.21
N GLY A 149 2.45 8.28 -16.71
CA GLY A 149 2.26 8.04 -18.14
C GLY A 149 1.05 8.79 -18.73
N VAL A 150 0.74 8.46 -19.99
CA VAL A 150 -0.49 8.90 -20.65
C VAL A 150 -1.57 7.85 -20.43
N PRO A 151 -2.72 8.17 -19.81
CA PRO A 151 -3.76 7.18 -19.54
C PRO A 151 -4.42 6.75 -20.86
N ILE A 152 -4.42 5.45 -21.11
CA ILE A 152 -5.09 4.83 -22.26
C ILE A 152 -6.03 3.76 -21.69
N ASP A 153 -7.30 4.12 -21.53
CA ASP A 153 -8.34 3.20 -21.07
C ASP A 153 -8.91 2.41 -22.25
N SER A 154 -8.20 1.36 -22.65
CA SER A 154 -8.50 0.60 -23.86
C SER A 154 -8.37 -0.91 -23.66
N ALA A 155 -9.10 -1.68 -24.46
CA ALA A 155 -8.87 -3.11 -24.56
C ALA A 155 -7.50 -3.42 -25.18
N VAL A 156 -6.83 -4.44 -24.66
CA VAL A 156 -5.55 -4.90 -25.22
C VAL A 156 -5.79 -5.48 -26.61
N ALA A 157 -5.17 -4.86 -27.61
CA ALA A 157 -5.18 -5.31 -28.99
C ALA A 157 -3.77 -5.18 -29.55
N ASP A 158 -3.35 -6.15 -30.36
CA ASP A 158 -2.03 -6.15 -30.95
C ASP A 158 -1.73 -4.87 -31.75
N GLN A 159 -2.71 -4.39 -32.52
CA GLN A 159 -2.54 -3.20 -33.37
C GLN A 159 -2.28 -1.95 -32.52
N LEU A 160 -2.92 -1.86 -31.35
CA LEU A 160 -2.71 -0.78 -30.41
C LEU A 160 -1.29 -0.84 -29.83
N LEU A 161 -0.84 -2.02 -29.39
CA LEU A 161 0.52 -2.20 -28.87
C LEU A 161 1.58 -1.86 -29.91
N GLN A 162 1.38 -2.28 -31.16
CA GLN A 162 2.27 -1.88 -32.26
C GLN A 162 2.31 -0.37 -32.48
N THR A 163 1.19 0.33 -32.27
CA THR A 163 1.09 1.78 -32.43
C THR A 163 1.80 2.51 -31.29
N ILE A 164 1.65 2.04 -30.05
CA ILE A 164 2.30 2.63 -28.86
C ILE A 164 3.83 2.53 -28.97
N PHE A 165 4.34 1.42 -29.47
CA PHE A 165 5.78 1.18 -29.62
C PHE A 165 6.29 1.45 -31.05
N PHE A 166 5.58 2.27 -31.83
CA PHE A 166 6.07 2.74 -33.11
C PHE A 166 7.13 3.85 -32.90
N PRO A 167 8.34 3.76 -33.50
CA PRO A 167 9.40 4.75 -33.34
C PRO A 167 9.11 6.14 -33.91
#